data_AF-A0A255SZV5-F1
#
_entry.id   AF-A0A255SZV5-F1
#
_cell.length_a   1.000
_cell.length_b   1.000
_cell.length_c   1.000
_cell.angle_alpha   90.00
_cell.angle_beta   90.00
_cell.angle_gamma   90.00
#
_symmetry.space_group_name_H-M   'P 1'
#
loop_
_entity.id
_entity.type
_entity.pdbx_description
1 polymer ?
#
loop_
_entity_poly.entity_id
_entity_poly.type
_entity_poly.pdbx_seq_one_letter_code
_entity_poly.pdbx_strand_id
1 'polypeptide(L)'
;MGAMVEELKSQSAFFKSKISSLNSQIAAMSEKVESLEALLAQKSDKPASSAETMTAQQPVAPANTVLYLSAPAADGTFTGSSPAVQEGSSVYCLTTTDGYNGSFSFIDSHDALATAMISVSQFVKSVCKVEGNTRQYPTRIVTIEQGSAVREGDVWRVSKKALVRFE
;
A
#
# COMPACT_ATOMS: atom_id res chain seq x y z
N MET A 1 -34.41 7.70 -34.52
CA MET A 1 -33.58 6.48 -34.49
C MET A 1 -32.14 6.70 -34.96
N GLY A 2 -31.83 7.61 -35.90
CA GLY A 2 -30.45 7.78 -36.42
C GLY A 2 -29.40 8.31 -35.43
N ALA A 3 -29.74 9.28 -34.57
CA ALA A 3 -28.76 9.92 -33.66
C ALA A 3 -28.21 8.98 -32.57
N MET A 4 -29.04 8.06 -32.06
CA MET A 4 -28.64 7.09 -31.03
C MET A 4 -27.71 6.00 -31.58
N VAL A 5 -27.85 5.66 -32.86
CA VAL A 5 -26.98 4.70 -33.55
C VAL A 5 -25.59 5.29 -33.80
N GLU A 6 -25.51 6.58 -34.14
CA GLU A 6 -24.24 7.28 -34.32
C GLU A 6 -23.50 7.49 -33.00
N GLU A 7 -24.21 7.83 -31.92
CA GLU A 7 -23.65 7.92 -30.57
C GLU A 7 -23.09 6.56 -30.10
N LEU A 8 -23.83 5.47 -30.33
CA LEU A 8 -23.39 4.12 -29.96
C LEU A 8 -22.15 3.66 -30.75
N LYS A 9 -22.03 4.04 -32.03
CA LYS A 9 -20.82 3.78 -32.83
C LYS A 9 -19.62 4.58 -32.32
N SER A 10 -19.83 5.85 -31.97
CA SER A 10 -18.78 6.70 -31.39
C SER A 10 -18.25 6.12 -30.08
N GLN A 11 -19.15 5.68 -29.20
CA GLN A 11 -18.78 5.02 -27.94
C GLN A 11 -18.03 3.70 -28.19
N SER A 12 -18.49 2.88 -29.13
CA SER A 12 -17.80 1.62 -29.48
C SER A 12 -16.37 1.87 -30.00
N ALA A 13 -16.18 2.88 -30.85
CA ALA A 13 -14.87 3.28 -31.33
C ALA A 13 -13.97 3.78 -30.18
N PHE A 14 -14.52 4.57 -29.26
CA PHE A 14 -13.82 5.06 -28.08
C PHE A 14 -13.37 3.91 -27.16
N PHE A 15 -14.27 2.97 -26.84
CA PHE A 15 -13.92 1.82 -26.00
C PHE A 15 -12.90 0.90 -26.67
N LYS A 16 -13.01 0.68 -27.99
CA LYS A 16 -12.02 -0.10 -28.74
C LYS A 16 -10.63 0.54 -28.70
N SER A 17 -10.55 1.86 -28.84
CA SER A 17 -9.30 2.61 -28.69
C SER A 17 -8.73 2.47 -27.28
N LYS A 18 -9.58 2.59 -26.25
CA LYS A 18 -9.16 2.44 -24.85
C LYS A 18 -8.66 1.03 -24.53
N ILE A 19 -9.31 -0.01 -25.04
CA ILE A 19 -8.87 -1.41 -24.92
C ILE A 19 -7.49 -1.59 -25.57
N SER A 20 -7.27 -1.04 -26.76
CA SER A 20 -5.97 -1.11 -27.44
C SER A 20 -4.86 -0.41 -26.65
N SER A 21 -5.15 0.76 -26.10
CA SER A 21 -4.20 1.52 -25.27
C SER A 21 -3.88 0.79 -23.96
N LEU A 22 -4.88 0.21 -23.30
CA LEU A 22 -4.69 -0.57 -22.07
C LEU A 22 -3.88 -1.84 -22.34
N ASN A 23 -4.18 -2.57 -23.42
CA ASN A 23 -3.41 -3.76 -23.80
C ASN A 23 -1.94 -3.43 -24.10
N SER A 24 -1.69 -2.29 -24.74
CA SER A 24 -0.32 -1.83 -25.00
C SER A 24 0.43 -1.48 -23.71
N GLN A 25 -0.27 -0.87 -22.74
CA GLN A 25 0.30 -0.58 -21.41
C GLN A 25 0.57 -1.86 -20.61
N ILE A 26 -0.32 -2.85 -20.68
CA ILE A 26 -0.12 -4.17 -20.04
C ILE A 26 1.12 -4.85 -20.62
N ALA A 27 1.28 -4.88 -21.95
CA ALA A 27 2.46 -5.46 -22.58
C ALA A 27 3.77 -4.77 -22.13
N ALA A 28 3.79 -3.43 -22.11
CA ALA A 28 4.95 -2.67 -21.67
C ALA A 28 5.25 -2.84 -20.17
N MET A 29 4.23 -3.04 -19.33
CA MET A 29 4.42 -3.34 -17.91
C MET A 29 4.95 -4.75 -17.69
N SER A 30 4.44 -5.75 -18.42
CA SER A 30 4.93 -7.13 -18.33
C SER A 30 6.40 -7.24 -18.72
N GLU A 31 6.84 -6.55 -19.78
CA GLU A 31 8.25 -6.51 -20.21
C GLU A 31 9.17 -5.85 -19.16
N LYS A 32 8.67 -4.82 -18.45
CA LYS A 32 9.38 -4.23 -17.31
C LYS A 32 9.48 -5.20 -16.14
N VAL A 33 8.42 -5.94 -15.82
CA VAL A 33 8.45 -6.93 -14.74
C VAL A 33 9.48 -8.01 -15.04
N GLU A 34 9.47 -8.57 -16.24
CA GLU A 34 10.40 -9.64 -16.65
C GLU A 34 11.87 -9.18 -16.64
N SER A 35 12.14 -7.93 -17.03
CA SER A 35 13.49 -7.35 -16.96
C SER A 35 13.95 -7.04 -15.53
N LEU A 36 13.04 -6.63 -14.62
CA LEU A 36 13.37 -6.45 -13.20
C LEU A 36 13.62 -7.80 -12.49
N GLU A 37 12.84 -8.83 -12.79
CA GLU A 37 13.01 -10.18 -12.24
C GLU A 37 14.36 -10.79 -12.66
N ALA A 38 14.77 -10.59 -13.92
CA ALA A 38 16.08 -11.04 -14.41
C ALA A 38 17.27 -10.36 -13.70
N LEU A 39 17.15 -9.08 -13.34
CA LEU A 39 18.17 -8.34 -12.60
C LEU A 39 18.28 -8.78 -11.13
N LEU A 40 17.15 -9.17 -10.51
CA LEU A 40 17.12 -9.68 -9.14
C LEU A 40 17.75 -11.08 -9.05
N ALA A 41 17.53 -11.94 -10.06
CA ALA A 41 18.13 -13.27 -10.11
C ALA A 41 19.67 -13.25 -10.23
N GLN A 42 20.24 -12.25 -10.91
CA GLN A 42 21.71 -12.11 -11.05
C GLN A 42 22.41 -11.57 -9.79
N LYS A 43 21.68 -11.00 -8.83
CA LYS A 43 22.28 -10.33 -7.65
C LYS A 43 22.46 -11.24 -6.43
N SER A 44 21.99 -12.50 -6.48
CA SER A 44 22.05 -13.46 -5.36
C SER A 44 23.25 -14.41 -5.35
N ASP A 45 24.19 -14.30 -6.31
CA ASP A 45 25.37 -15.17 -6.37
C ASP A 45 26.68 -14.38 -6.17
N LYS A 46 26.95 -13.97 -4.91
CA LYS A 46 28.33 -13.64 -4.50
C LYS A 46 28.53 -13.78 -2.98
N PRO A 47 29.49 -14.60 -2.51
CA PRO A 47 29.73 -14.79 -1.08
C PRO A 47 30.56 -13.65 -0.46
N ALA A 48 30.24 -13.37 0.80
CA ALA A 48 30.90 -12.60 1.87
C ALA A 48 32.24 -11.87 1.61
N SER A 49 32.31 -10.57 1.98
CA SER A 49 33.23 -10.02 3.00
C SER A 49 33.17 -8.49 3.09
N SER A 50 33.29 -7.99 4.33
CA SER A 50 33.67 -6.63 4.78
C SER A 50 32.58 -5.59 5.09
N ALA A 51 32.26 -5.55 6.40
CA ALA A 51 32.30 -4.40 7.32
C ALA A 51 31.64 -3.05 6.95
N GLU A 52 30.51 -2.82 7.63
CA GLU A 52 30.13 -1.62 8.42
C GLU A 52 30.05 -0.24 7.74
N THR A 53 28.83 0.32 7.62
CA THR A 53 28.40 1.57 8.30
C THR A 53 26.87 1.67 8.29
N MET A 54 26.32 2.12 9.41
CA MET A 54 24.94 1.99 9.90
C MET A 54 23.89 2.91 9.25
N THR A 55 22.65 2.43 9.12
CA THR A 55 21.49 3.01 9.84
C THR A 55 20.33 2.00 9.98
N ALA A 56 19.94 1.77 11.25
CA ALA A 56 18.69 1.14 11.76
C ALA A 56 18.42 -0.37 11.53
N GLN A 57 19.07 -1.21 12.35
CA GLN A 57 18.52 -2.29 13.21
C GLN A 57 16.97 -2.45 13.21
N GLN A 58 16.27 -3.60 13.20
CA GLN A 58 16.49 -5.04 13.51
C GLN A 58 15.07 -5.74 13.40
N PRO A 59 14.80 -7.07 13.56
CA PRO A 59 15.62 -8.30 13.68
C PRO A 59 15.35 -9.36 12.59
N VAL A 60 16.28 -10.32 12.47
CA VAL A 60 16.05 -11.63 11.86
C VAL A 60 15.19 -12.47 12.81
N ALA A 61 13.89 -12.59 12.58
CA ALA A 61 12.97 -13.53 13.24
C ALA A 61 11.61 -13.57 12.51
N PRO A 62 10.84 -14.67 12.65
CA PRO A 62 10.61 -15.76 11.69
C PRO A 62 10.29 -15.27 10.25
N ALA A 63 9.76 -16.08 9.34
CA ALA A 63 9.35 -15.62 8.00
C ALA A 63 8.12 -14.69 8.04
N ASN A 64 8.19 -13.60 8.81
CA ASN A 64 7.15 -12.58 8.88
C ASN A 64 7.16 -11.81 7.56
N THR A 65 6.12 -12.00 6.78
CA THR A 65 5.92 -11.26 5.54
C THR A 65 5.46 -9.85 5.88
N VAL A 66 6.24 -8.86 5.48
CA VAL A 66 5.90 -7.45 5.63
C VAL A 66 5.27 -6.95 4.32
N LEU A 67 4.11 -6.31 4.44
CA LEU A 67 3.34 -5.75 3.34
C LEU A 67 3.04 -4.29 3.65
N TYR A 68 3.30 -3.41 2.70
CA TYR A 68 2.95 -2.00 2.77
C TYR A 68 1.58 -1.80 2.17
N LEU A 69 0.67 -1.24 2.95
CA LEU A 69 -0.72 -1.02 2.59
C LEU A 69 -0.95 0.45 2.23
N SER A 70 -1.83 0.65 1.25
CA SER A 70 -2.30 1.98 0.88
C SER A 70 -3.28 2.55 1.91
N ALA A 71 -3.73 3.79 1.70
CA ALA A 71 -4.81 4.35 2.49
C ALA A 71 -6.05 3.42 2.44
N PRO A 72 -6.71 3.16 3.57
CA PRO A 72 -7.89 2.33 3.59
C PRO A 72 -9.04 3.01 2.86
N ALA A 73 -9.91 2.20 2.28
CA ALA A 73 -11.20 2.67 1.81
C ALA A 73 -12.09 3.12 3.00
N ALA A 74 -13.16 3.84 2.68
CA ALA A 74 -14.07 4.39 3.68
C ALA A 74 -14.76 3.33 4.55
N ASP A 75 -14.78 2.07 4.08
CA ASP A 75 -15.30 0.90 4.80
C ASP A 75 -14.29 0.25 5.76
N GLY A 76 -13.04 0.76 5.81
CA GLY A 76 -11.98 0.22 6.65
C GLY A 76 -11.27 -1.00 6.07
N THR A 77 -11.33 -1.19 4.75
CA THR A 77 -10.56 -2.21 4.03
C THR A 77 -9.33 -1.60 3.34
N PHE A 78 -8.24 -2.34 3.25
CA PHE A 78 -7.07 -1.98 2.47
C PHE A 78 -7.07 -2.77 1.16
N THR A 79 -7.15 -2.05 0.05
CA THR A 79 -7.17 -2.62 -1.31
C THR A 79 -5.78 -2.72 -1.93
N GLY A 80 -4.90 -1.77 -1.63
CA GLY A 80 -3.50 -1.79 -2.06
C GLY A 80 -2.64 -2.48 -1.01
N SER A 81 -1.98 -3.59 -1.37
CA SER A 81 -0.90 -4.19 -0.60
C SER A 81 0.30 -4.44 -1.51
N SER A 82 1.50 -4.08 -1.06
CA SER A 82 2.73 -4.25 -1.83
C SER A 82 3.86 -4.74 -0.92
N PRO A 83 4.74 -5.64 -1.38
CA PRO A 83 5.92 -6.05 -0.58
C PRO A 83 6.98 -4.94 -0.49
N ALA A 84 6.87 -3.88 -1.30
CA ALA A 84 7.78 -2.74 -1.30
C ALA A 84 7.07 -1.46 -0.88
N VAL A 85 7.80 -0.56 -0.22
CA VAL A 85 7.31 0.78 0.11
C VAL A 85 7.05 1.52 -1.21
N GLN A 86 5.84 2.02 -1.39
CA GLN A 86 5.50 2.93 -2.48
C GLN A 86 5.39 4.34 -1.90
N GLU A 87 6.42 5.16 -2.12
CA GLU A 87 6.43 6.55 -1.68
C GLU A 87 5.19 7.29 -2.21
N GLY A 88 4.52 8.05 -1.34
CA GLY A 88 3.23 8.68 -1.63
C GLY A 88 1.99 7.78 -1.69
N SER A 89 2.13 6.45 -1.80
CA SER A 89 0.98 5.52 -1.86
C SER A 89 0.86 4.60 -0.63
N SER A 90 1.97 4.29 0.04
CA SER A 90 2.01 3.45 1.24
C SER A 90 1.82 4.29 2.50
N VAL A 91 0.79 3.95 3.28
CA VAL A 91 0.41 4.67 4.50
C VAL A 91 0.56 3.79 5.74
N TYR A 92 0.35 2.48 5.58
CA TYR A 92 0.40 1.50 6.68
C TYR A 92 1.38 0.38 6.35
N CYS A 93 1.93 -0.23 7.40
CA CYS A 93 2.77 -1.43 7.32
C CYS A 93 2.06 -2.57 8.04
N LEU A 94 1.84 -3.68 7.35
CA LEU A 94 1.25 -4.90 7.86
C LEU A 94 2.30 -6.00 7.92
N THR A 95 2.36 -6.69 9.04
CA THR A 95 3.23 -7.85 9.27
C THR A 95 2.36 -9.07 9.51
N THR A 96 2.55 -10.11 8.70
CA THR A 96 1.80 -11.37 8.80
C THR A 96 2.74 -12.57 8.83
N THR A 97 2.42 -13.55 9.66
CA THR A 97 3.10 -14.85 9.75
C THR A 97 2.46 -15.90 8.84
N ASP A 98 1.12 -15.84 8.72
CA ASP A 98 0.32 -16.90 8.11
C ASP A 98 -0.26 -16.48 6.74
N GLY A 99 -0.09 -15.22 6.34
CA GLY A 99 -0.68 -14.65 5.12
C GLY A 99 -2.19 -14.38 5.21
N TYR A 100 -2.84 -14.79 6.31
CA TYR A 100 -4.27 -14.59 6.58
C TYR A 100 -4.55 -13.54 7.66
N ASN A 101 -3.78 -13.54 8.75
CA ASN A 101 -3.92 -12.59 9.84
C ASN A 101 -2.63 -11.78 9.96
N GLY A 102 -2.74 -10.47 10.03
CA GLY A 102 -1.60 -9.57 10.13
C GLY A 102 -1.83 -8.50 11.16
N SER A 103 -0.75 -8.06 11.80
CA SER A 103 -0.77 -6.86 12.63
C SER A 103 -0.31 -5.68 11.79
N PHE A 104 -1.01 -4.56 11.86
CA PHE A 104 -0.65 -3.37 11.09
C PHE A 104 -0.35 -2.16 11.98
N SER A 105 0.49 -1.29 11.47
CA SER A 105 0.95 -0.05 12.10
C SER A 105 0.99 1.07 11.07
N PHE A 106 0.91 2.31 11.54
CA PHE A 106 1.01 3.48 10.68
C PHE A 106 2.49 3.76 10.37
N ILE A 107 2.81 4.09 9.11
CA ILE A 107 4.16 4.46 8.69
C ILE A 107 4.46 5.90 9.13
N ASP A 108 5.46 6.09 9.98
CA ASP A 108 5.95 7.42 10.36
C ASP A 108 6.78 8.04 9.23
N SER A 109 6.10 8.48 8.18
CA SER A 109 6.67 9.19 7.03
C SER A 109 5.85 10.42 6.71
N HIS A 110 6.52 11.47 6.25
CA HIS A 110 5.87 12.71 5.82
C HIS A 110 4.81 12.46 4.74
N ASP A 111 5.05 11.53 3.81
CA ASP A 111 4.09 11.20 2.74
C ASP A 111 2.85 10.46 3.25
N ALA A 112 3.06 9.52 4.18
CA ALA A 112 1.99 8.78 4.82
C ALA A 112 1.13 9.72 5.68
N LEU A 113 1.78 10.61 6.42
CA LEU A 113 1.12 11.66 7.19
C LEU A 113 0.34 12.62 6.29
N ALA A 114 0.93 13.10 5.20
CA ALA A 114 0.27 13.97 4.23
C ALA A 114 -0.99 13.30 3.67
N THR A 115 -0.90 12.03 3.28
CA THR A 115 -2.05 11.24 2.80
C THR A 115 -3.13 11.12 3.87
N ALA A 116 -2.75 10.82 5.12
CA ALA A 116 -3.70 10.78 6.23
C ALA A 116 -4.34 12.14 6.53
N MET A 117 -3.59 13.23 6.39
CA MET A 117 -4.08 14.60 6.60
C MET A 117 -5.07 15.06 5.53
N ILE A 118 -5.03 14.50 4.30
CA ILE A 118 -6.06 14.75 3.28
C ILE A 118 -7.45 14.44 3.84
N SER A 119 -7.59 13.35 4.60
CA SER A 119 -8.86 12.97 5.23
C SER A 119 -8.65 12.05 6.43
N VAL A 120 -8.36 12.64 7.59
CA VAL A 120 -8.14 11.88 8.83
C VAL A 120 -9.36 11.03 9.20
N SER A 121 -10.56 11.54 8.95
CA SER A 121 -11.80 10.81 9.23
C SER A 121 -11.96 9.55 8.37
N GLN A 122 -11.50 9.57 7.11
CA GLN A 122 -11.64 8.43 6.20
C GLN A 122 -10.44 7.49 6.23
N PHE A 123 -9.23 8.02 6.38
CA PHE A 123 -8.00 7.24 6.28
C PHE A 123 -7.44 6.79 7.63
N VAL A 124 -7.79 7.48 8.71
CA VAL A 124 -7.30 7.17 10.06
C VAL A 124 -8.44 6.69 10.95
N LYS A 125 -9.56 7.42 11.09
CA LYS A 125 -10.65 6.98 12.00
C LYS A 125 -11.40 5.72 11.55
N SER A 126 -11.32 5.37 10.26
CA SER A 126 -11.86 4.13 9.73
C SER A 126 -11.20 2.91 10.36
N VAL A 127 -9.86 2.92 10.43
CA VAL A 127 -9.01 1.77 10.80
C VAL A 127 -8.24 1.94 12.10
N CYS A 128 -8.11 3.16 12.60
CA CYS A 128 -7.37 3.53 13.80
C CYS A 128 -8.23 4.36 14.76
N LYS A 129 -7.90 4.28 16.03
CA LYS A 129 -8.33 5.19 17.08
C LYS A 129 -7.25 6.26 17.24
N VAL A 130 -7.67 7.51 17.18
CA VAL A 130 -6.77 8.64 17.36
C VAL A 130 -6.82 9.05 18.82
N GLU A 131 -5.69 8.99 19.49
CA GLU A 131 -5.51 9.49 20.86
C GLU A 131 -4.81 10.86 20.81
N GLY A 132 -5.27 11.81 21.63
CA GLY A 132 -4.71 13.17 21.68
C GLY A 132 -5.51 14.20 20.89
N ASN A 133 -4.93 15.40 20.75
CA ASN A 133 -5.62 16.57 20.19
C ASN A 133 -5.22 16.80 18.73
N THR A 134 -6.10 16.45 17.78
CA THR A 134 -5.91 16.68 16.33
C THR A 134 -6.08 18.15 15.89
N ARG A 135 -6.14 19.10 16.84
CA ARG A 135 -6.34 20.52 16.55
C ARG A 135 -5.05 21.27 16.20
N GLN A 136 -3.89 20.68 16.47
CA GLN A 136 -2.59 21.21 16.03
C GLN A 136 -2.17 20.50 14.74
N TYR A 137 -1.39 21.17 13.89
CA TYR A 137 -0.77 20.57 12.71
C TYR A 137 0.24 19.52 13.17
N PRO A 138 -0.07 18.22 13.08
CA PRO A 138 0.85 17.21 13.56
C PRO A 138 2.02 17.11 12.60
N THR A 139 3.21 16.97 13.17
CA THR A 139 4.47 16.83 12.44
C THR A 139 4.82 15.36 12.21
N ARG A 140 4.29 14.48 13.08
CA ARG A 140 4.49 13.03 13.00
C ARG A 140 3.30 12.28 13.57
N ILE A 141 3.27 10.98 13.31
CA ILE A 141 2.25 10.07 13.83
C ILE A 141 2.91 8.83 14.39
N VAL A 142 2.56 8.52 15.63
CA VAL A 142 3.14 7.40 16.38
C VAL A 142 2.06 6.35 16.59
N THR A 143 2.36 5.11 16.24
CA THR A 143 1.50 3.98 16.58
C THR A 143 1.77 3.56 18.02
N ILE A 144 0.79 3.75 18.91
CA ILE A 144 0.86 3.34 20.32
C ILE A 144 0.49 1.86 20.46
N GLU A 145 -0.54 1.41 19.75
CA GLU A 145 -0.98 0.02 19.74
C GLU A 145 -1.22 -0.44 18.31
N GLN A 146 -0.64 -1.58 17.93
CA GLN A 146 -0.83 -2.14 16.59
C GLN A 146 -2.27 -2.64 16.41
N GLY A 147 -2.81 -2.42 15.22
CA GLY A 147 -4.09 -2.97 14.81
C GLY A 147 -3.92 -4.39 14.29
N SER A 148 -5.04 -5.08 14.06
CA SER A 148 -5.06 -6.40 13.43
C SER A 148 -5.98 -6.38 12.22
N ALA A 149 -5.52 -6.95 11.12
CA ALA A 149 -6.28 -7.09 9.89
C ALA A 149 -6.27 -8.53 9.42
N VAL A 150 -7.35 -8.93 8.76
CA VAL A 150 -7.56 -10.25 8.21
C VAL A 150 -7.68 -10.12 6.70
N ARG A 151 -7.00 -10.99 5.97
CA ARG A 151 -7.08 -11.04 4.51
C ARG A 151 -8.36 -11.74 4.09
N GLU A 152 -9.18 -11.06 3.30
CA GLU A 152 -10.38 -11.62 2.68
C GLU A 152 -10.32 -11.40 1.17
N GLY A 153 -10.00 -12.48 0.45
CA GLY A 153 -9.71 -12.41 -0.98
C GLY A 153 -8.46 -11.58 -1.24
N ASP A 154 -8.65 -10.44 -1.92
CA ASP A 154 -7.57 -9.54 -2.34
C ASP A 154 -7.43 -8.30 -1.45
N VAL A 155 -8.30 -8.16 -0.43
CA VAL A 155 -8.29 -7.00 0.48
C VAL A 155 -7.96 -7.41 1.91
N TRP A 156 -7.37 -6.48 2.67
CA TRP A 156 -7.17 -6.64 4.10
C TRP A 156 -8.25 -5.89 4.87
N ARG A 157 -9.11 -6.60 5.61
CA ARG A 157 -10.14 -5.98 6.46
C ARG A 157 -9.62 -5.83 7.87
N VAL A 158 -9.80 -4.64 8.44
CA VAL A 158 -9.45 -4.40 9.84
C VAL A 158 -10.40 -5.15 10.77
N SER A 159 -9.83 -6.04 11.57
CA SER A 159 -10.53 -6.75 12.66
C SER A 159 -10.39 -5.99 13.98
N LYS A 160 -9.20 -5.45 14.26
CA LYS A 160 -8.90 -4.64 15.44
C LYS A 160 -8.28 -3.31 15.02
N LYS A 161 -8.89 -2.21 15.46
CA LYS A 161 -8.37 -0.87 15.17
C LYS A 161 -7.06 -0.61 15.92
N ALA A 162 -6.07 -0.06 15.23
CA ALA A 162 -4.82 0.39 15.84
C ALA A 162 -5.05 1.64 16.70
N LEU A 163 -4.20 1.90 17.69
CA LEU A 163 -4.19 3.16 18.44
C LEU A 163 -3.01 4.01 17.96
N VAL A 164 -3.30 5.21 17.48
CA VAL A 164 -2.30 6.16 16.98
C VAL A 164 -2.40 7.49 17.70
N ARG A 165 -1.27 8.15 17.88
CA ARG A 165 -1.17 9.49 18.46
C ARG A 165 -0.49 10.41 17.46
N PHE A 166 -1.09 11.57 17.25
CA PHE A 166 -0.51 12.64 16.46
C PHE A 166 0.36 13.52 17.37
N GLU A 167 1.59 13.81 16.94
CA GLU A 167 2.55 14.67 17.65
C GLU A 167 3.06 15.81 16.78
#